data_AF-A0FK55-F1
#
_entry.id   AF-A0FK55-F1
#
_cell.length_a   1.000
_cell.length_b   1.000
_cell.length_c   1.000
_cell.angle_alpha   90.00
_cell.angle_beta   90.00
_cell.angle_gamma   90.00
#
_symmetry.space_group_name_H-M   'P 1'
#
loop_
_entity.id
_entity.type
_entity.pdbx_description
1 polymer ?
#
loop_
_entity_poly.entity_id
_entity_poly.type
_entity_poly.pdbx_seq_one_letter_code
_entity_poly.pdbx_strand_id
1 'polypeptide(L)'
;MWPLFVLLSKFLGTEEDNTEESGRDHLSLVESLLLKQSLGRDEFHGTVSGSYFVDVPHINQLHSWDCGLACVLMVLRFLGIKDGNMQELEEFCCTTSIWTVDLAYLLKKFAVSFSYFTVTLGANPSFSVETFYKEQLPNDLVRVDMLFQKARDAGISIEINQQ
;
A
#
# COMPACT_ATOMS: atom_id res chain seq x y z
N MET A 1 2.16 -11.23 -25.90
CA MET A 1 1.06 -11.11 -24.91
C MET A 1 1.30 -9.82 -24.15
N TRP A 2 0.42 -8.83 -24.30
CA TRP A 2 0.57 -7.45 -23.82
C TRP A 2 0.77 -7.34 -22.31
N PRO A 3 1.66 -6.46 -21.81
CA PRO A 3 1.56 -5.92 -20.47
C PRO A 3 0.75 -4.62 -20.48
N LEU A 4 -0.24 -4.58 -19.59
CA LEU A 4 -1.10 -3.45 -19.31
C LEU A 4 -0.27 -2.27 -18.77
N PHE A 5 -0.53 -1.09 -19.34
CA PHE A 5 0.09 0.18 -18.98
C PHE A 5 -0.33 0.62 -17.58
N VAL A 6 0.63 0.98 -16.73
CA VAL A 6 0.37 1.88 -15.60
C VAL A 6 0.68 3.29 -16.09
N LEU A 7 -0.38 4.06 -16.31
CA LEU A 7 -0.31 5.48 -16.66
C LEU A 7 0.08 6.26 -15.40
N LEU A 8 1.30 6.79 -15.36
CA LEU A 8 1.63 7.92 -14.48
C LEU A 8 1.43 9.20 -15.29
N SER A 9 0.18 9.63 -15.43
CA SER A 9 -0.13 10.92 -16.05
C SER A 9 -0.41 11.98 -15.00
N LYS A 10 0.54 12.91 -14.89
CA LYS A 10 0.33 14.36 -14.81
C LYS A 10 -0.68 14.87 -13.79
N PHE A 11 -0.18 15.31 -12.64
CA PHE A 11 -0.67 16.53 -11.99
C PHE A 11 0.47 17.55 -11.89
N LEU A 12 0.87 18.06 -13.05
CA LEU A 12 1.45 19.41 -13.11
C LEU A 12 0.42 20.29 -13.80
N GLY A 13 -0.41 20.93 -12.99
CA GLY A 13 -1.23 22.07 -13.38
C GLY A 13 -0.78 23.24 -12.53
N THR A 14 0.09 24.06 -13.09
CA THR A 14 0.37 25.41 -12.65
C THR A 14 -0.90 26.24 -12.83
N GLU A 15 -1.36 26.95 -11.80
CA GLU A 15 -1.58 28.40 -11.77
C GLU A 15 -1.73 28.88 -10.31
N GLU A 16 -1.25 30.10 -10.10
CA GLU A 16 -0.90 30.75 -8.82
C GLU A 16 -2.15 31.22 -8.04
N ASP A 17 -2.12 31.14 -6.69
CA ASP A 17 -2.00 32.33 -5.83
C ASP A 17 -2.42 32.06 -4.35
N ASN A 18 -1.53 32.49 -3.45
CA ASN A 18 -1.69 32.88 -2.04
C ASN A 18 -2.11 31.90 -0.90
N THR A 19 -1.08 31.68 -0.05
CA THR A 19 -1.08 31.61 1.44
C THR A 19 -1.00 30.23 2.10
N GLU A 20 0.21 29.94 2.60
CA GLU A 20 0.60 29.16 3.79
C GLU A 20 -0.11 27.81 4.08
N GLU A 21 0.59 26.69 3.88
CA GLU A 21 0.93 25.79 5.02
C GLU A 21 2.03 24.77 4.66
N SER A 22 3.13 24.86 5.42
CA SER A 22 4.37 24.10 5.30
C SER A 22 4.19 22.62 5.68
N GLY A 23 4.19 21.73 4.69
CA GLY A 23 4.22 20.28 4.93
C GLY A 23 4.27 19.39 3.68
N ARG A 24 3.97 19.95 2.50
CA ARG A 24 3.84 19.20 1.24
C ARG A 24 5.15 19.07 0.45
N ASP A 25 6.12 19.96 0.69
CA ASP A 25 7.35 20.03 -0.10
C ASP A 25 8.45 19.07 0.39
N HIS A 26 8.42 18.66 1.66
CA HIS A 26 9.45 17.78 2.21
C HIS A 26 9.34 16.34 1.67
N LEU A 27 8.12 15.86 1.41
CA LEU A 27 7.87 14.51 0.92
C LEU A 27 8.30 14.32 -0.54
N SER A 28 8.05 15.30 -1.42
CA SER A 28 8.49 15.22 -2.82
C SER A 28 10.01 15.31 -2.94
N LEU A 29 10.67 16.03 -2.03
CA LEU A 29 12.12 16.07 -1.92
C LEU A 29 12.69 14.74 -1.44
N VAL A 30 12.07 14.08 -0.46
CA VAL A 30 12.49 12.74 0.00
C VAL A 30 12.29 11.71 -1.11
N GLU A 31 11.17 11.75 -1.83
CA GLU A 31 10.88 10.88 -2.96
C GLU A 31 11.88 11.10 -4.11
N SER A 32 12.21 12.37 -4.40
CA SER A 32 13.25 12.75 -5.35
C SER A 32 14.66 12.34 -4.89
N LEU A 33 14.95 12.39 -3.58
CA LEU A 33 16.24 12.03 -3.01
C LEU A 33 16.45 10.51 -2.97
N LEU A 34 15.40 9.73 -2.67
CA LEU A 34 15.43 8.27 -2.77
C LEU A 34 15.64 7.83 -4.22
N LEU A 35 14.98 8.48 -5.18
CA LEU A 35 15.19 8.21 -6.60
C LEU A 35 16.61 8.60 -7.05
N LYS A 36 17.11 9.76 -6.61
CA LYS A 36 18.47 10.23 -6.91
C LYS A 36 19.57 9.41 -6.23
N GLN A 37 19.32 8.81 -5.07
CA GLN A 37 20.27 7.90 -4.43
C GLN A 37 20.41 6.58 -5.20
N SER A 38 19.36 6.15 -5.91
CA SER A 38 19.43 4.98 -6.80
C SER A 38 20.14 5.27 -8.14
N LEU A 39 20.09 6.52 -8.61
CA LEU A 39 20.73 6.94 -9.85
C LEU A 39 22.18 7.37 -9.56
N GLY A 40 23.08 6.39 -9.62
CA GLY A 40 24.51 6.66 -9.71
C GLY A 40 24.79 7.70 -10.80
N ARG A 41 25.65 8.65 -10.45
CA ARG A 41 26.11 9.80 -11.25
C ARG A 41 26.57 9.37 -12.66
N ASP A 42 25.70 9.48 -13.66
CA ASP A 42 26.12 9.50 -15.06
C ASP A 42 25.20 10.42 -15.90
N GLU A 43 25.82 11.11 -16.86
CA GLU A 43 25.25 12.26 -17.56
C GLU A 43 24.06 11.92 -18.46
N PHE A 44 23.11 12.85 -18.51
CA PHE A 44 21.81 12.72 -19.14
C PHE A 44 21.91 12.75 -20.68
N HIS A 45 21.65 11.62 -21.35
CA HIS A 45 21.28 11.60 -22.76
C HIS A 45 20.35 10.43 -23.09
N GLY A 46 19.11 10.74 -23.50
CA GLY A 46 18.22 9.81 -24.20
C GLY A 46 17.27 8.97 -23.34
N THR A 47 15.98 9.14 -23.62
CA THR A 47 14.80 8.31 -23.30
C THR A 47 15.09 6.99 -22.56
N VAL A 48 15.09 7.01 -21.22
CA VAL A 48 15.16 5.78 -20.42
C VAL A 48 13.74 5.27 -20.15
N SER A 49 13.19 4.52 -21.10
CA SER A 49 12.14 3.55 -20.80
C SER A 49 12.80 2.29 -20.23
N GLY A 50 13.35 2.42 -19.02
CA GLY A 50 13.94 1.32 -18.27
C GLY A 50 13.06 1.00 -17.07
N SER A 51 12.77 -0.26 -16.84
CA SER A 51 12.27 -0.71 -15.53
C SER A 51 13.40 -0.48 -14.51
N TYR A 52 13.14 0.30 -13.47
CA TYR A 52 14.05 0.39 -12.34
C TYR A 52 13.65 -0.65 -11.29
N PHE A 53 14.65 -1.33 -10.73
CA PHE A 53 14.46 -2.21 -9.59
C PHE A 53 14.66 -1.39 -8.34
N VAL A 54 13.76 -1.58 -7.39
CA VAL A 54 13.86 -1.01 -6.06
C VAL A 54 14.40 -2.09 -5.14
N ASP A 55 15.45 -1.78 -4.40
CA ASP A 55 15.98 -2.68 -3.39
C ASP A 55 15.08 -2.63 -2.15
N VAL A 56 14.24 -3.65 -1.99
CA VAL A 56 13.32 -3.81 -0.86
C VAL A 56 13.85 -4.93 0.03
N PRO A 57 14.08 -4.66 1.32
CA PRO A 57 14.59 -5.69 2.23
C PRO A 57 13.59 -6.84 2.32
N HIS A 58 14.07 -8.07 2.12
CA HIS A 58 13.24 -9.26 2.23
C HIS A 58 13.01 -9.63 3.69
N ILE A 59 11.75 -9.85 4.07
CA ILE A 59 11.36 -10.29 5.41
C ILE A 59 10.50 -11.55 5.27
N ASN A 60 10.91 -12.61 5.96
CA ASN A 60 10.15 -13.85 5.98
C ASN A 60 8.91 -13.72 6.86
N GLN A 61 7.79 -14.24 6.38
CA GLN A 61 6.62 -14.53 7.21
C GLN A 61 6.99 -15.55 8.30
N LEU A 62 6.40 -15.43 9.49
CA LEU A 62 6.65 -16.31 10.64
C LEU A 62 5.58 -17.40 10.77
N HIS A 63 4.40 -17.17 10.21
CA HIS A 63 3.25 -18.07 10.26
C HIS A 63 2.74 -18.38 8.85
N SER A 64 1.66 -19.15 8.72
CA SER A 64 1.05 -19.43 7.41
C SER A 64 0.09 -18.34 6.93
N TRP A 65 -0.19 -17.36 7.79
CA TRP A 65 -1.29 -16.39 7.62
C TRP A 65 -0.85 -14.93 7.56
N ASP A 66 0.41 -14.65 7.87
CA ASP A 66 0.98 -13.34 8.16
C ASP A 66 1.81 -12.77 7.00
N CYS A 67 1.73 -13.38 5.81
CA CYS A 67 2.46 -12.91 4.63
C CYS A 67 2.14 -11.45 4.28
N GLY A 68 0.89 -11.01 4.48
CA GLY A 68 0.49 -9.61 4.31
C GLY A 68 1.18 -8.66 5.31
N LEU A 69 1.38 -9.11 6.55
CA LEU A 69 2.08 -8.33 7.58
C LEU A 69 3.58 -8.23 7.26
N ALA A 70 4.19 -9.33 6.82
CA ALA A 70 5.57 -9.33 6.33
C ALA A 70 5.73 -8.34 5.16
N CYS A 71 4.79 -8.31 4.21
CA CYS A 71 4.78 -7.33 3.12
C CYS A 71 4.69 -5.87 3.62
N VAL A 72 3.81 -5.57 4.58
CA VAL A 72 3.76 -4.23 5.18
C VAL A 72 5.10 -3.89 5.83
N LEU A 73 5.70 -4.80 6.58
CA LEU A 73 7.00 -4.56 7.22
C LEU A 73 8.11 -4.30 6.19
N MET A 74 8.14 -5.03 5.07
CA MET A 74 9.07 -4.77 3.97
C MET A 74 8.91 -3.34 3.41
N VAL A 75 7.67 -2.89 3.21
CA VAL A 75 7.36 -1.52 2.77
C VAL A 75 7.83 -0.49 3.80
N LEU A 76 7.56 -0.70 5.09
CA LEU A 76 8.00 0.21 6.15
C LEU A 76 9.53 0.34 6.16
N ARG A 77 10.26 -0.79 6.06
CA ARG A 77 11.73 -0.78 6.03
C ARG A 77 12.28 -0.12 4.78
N PHE A 78 11.65 -0.35 3.63
CA PHE A 78 12.00 0.35 2.39
C PHE A 78 11.84 1.87 2.52
N LEU A 79 10.78 2.34 3.18
CA LEU A 79 10.54 3.77 3.42
C LEU A 79 11.40 4.38 4.54
N GLY A 80 12.29 3.60 5.16
CA GLY A 80 13.13 4.04 6.28
C GLY A 80 12.40 4.15 7.61
N ILE A 81 11.14 3.68 7.69
CA ILE A 81 10.36 3.62 8.93
C ILE A 81 10.86 2.43 9.75
N LYS A 82 11.46 2.72 10.91
CA LYS A 82 12.04 1.70 11.81
C LYS A 82 11.05 1.21 12.87
N ASP A 83 10.03 2.00 13.16
CA ASP A 83 8.91 1.64 14.03
C ASP A 83 8.13 0.48 13.43
N GLY A 84 7.41 -0.28 14.26
CA GLY A 84 6.69 -1.47 13.83
C GLY A 84 7.62 -2.67 13.77
N ASN A 85 7.41 -3.67 14.61
CA ASN A 85 7.95 -5.02 14.42
C ASN A 85 6.82 -6.01 14.13
N MET A 86 7.18 -7.26 13.81
CA MET A 86 6.18 -8.27 13.44
C MET A 86 5.10 -8.44 14.52
N GLN A 87 5.50 -8.53 15.79
CA GLN A 87 4.59 -8.65 16.92
C GLN A 87 3.65 -7.43 17.02
N GLU A 88 4.17 -6.22 16.88
CA GLU A 88 3.35 -5.00 16.89
C GLU A 88 2.33 -4.98 15.73
N LEU A 89 2.73 -5.44 14.54
CA LEU A 89 1.84 -5.54 13.38
C LEU A 89 0.71 -6.55 13.63
N GLU A 90 1.01 -7.70 14.22
CA GLU A 90 0.02 -8.71 14.62
C GLU A 90 -0.94 -8.16 15.67
N GLU A 91 -0.41 -7.51 16.71
CA GLU A 91 -1.20 -6.86 17.77
C GLU A 91 -2.11 -5.76 17.21
N PHE A 92 -1.64 -4.96 16.25
CA PHE A 92 -2.48 -3.93 15.64
C PHE A 92 -3.53 -4.48 14.68
N CYS A 93 -3.23 -5.57 13.98
CA CYS A 93 -4.18 -6.17 13.04
C CYS A 93 -5.30 -6.92 13.76
N CYS A 94 -5.03 -7.45 14.96
CA CYS A 94 -6.01 -8.16 15.82
C CYS A 94 -6.76 -9.31 15.10
N THR A 95 -6.16 -9.94 14.09
CA THR A 95 -6.76 -11.06 13.34
C THR A 95 -5.66 -11.90 12.70
N THR A 96 -5.93 -13.18 12.49
CA THR A 96 -5.07 -14.07 11.70
C THR A 96 -5.67 -14.39 10.33
N SER A 97 -6.87 -13.88 10.02
CA SER A 97 -7.44 -13.92 8.66
C SER A 97 -7.23 -12.54 8.02
N ILE A 98 -6.07 -12.33 7.42
CA ILE A 98 -5.64 -11.01 6.93
C ILE A 98 -6.23 -10.75 5.54
N TRP A 99 -6.91 -9.61 5.39
CA TRP A 99 -7.40 -9.09 4.12
C TRP A 99 -6.67 -7.81 3.74
N THR A 100 -6.68 -7.44 2.46
CA THR A 100 -6.00 -6.22 1.98
C THR A 100 -6.48 -4.95 2.68
N VAL A 101 -7.75 -4.88 3.09
CA VAL A 101 -8.25 -3.74 3.87
C VAL A 101 -7.60 -3.65 5.25
N ASP A 102 -7.28 -4.77 5.90
CA ASP A 102 -6.55 -4.76 7.18
C ASP A 102 -5.16 -4.13 6.99
N LEU A 103 -4.47 -4.48 5.91
CA LEU A 103 -3.16 -3.92 5.56
C LEU A 103 -3.23 -2.42 5.27
N ALA A 104 -4.31 -1.94 4.65
CA ALA A 104 -4.52 -0.51 4.42
C ALA A 104 -4.64 0.27 5.74
N TYR A 105 -5.33 -0.30 6.74
CA TYR A 105 -5.38 0.30 8.09
C TYR A 105 -4.01 0.31 8.78
N LEU A 106 -3.20 -0.73 8.60
CA LEU A 106 -1.82 -0.75 9.11
C LEU A 106 -0.98 0.34 8.44
N LEU A 107 -0.97 0.42 7.10
CA LEU A 107 -0.25 1.47 6.37
C LEU A 107 -0.69 2.87 6.80
N LYS A 108 -2.00 3.08 6.99
CA LYS A 108 -2.55 4.34 7.50
C LYS A 108 -2.03 4.67 8.90
N LYS A 109 -1.95 3.68 9.80
CA LYS A 109 -1.44 3.84 11.17
C LYS A 109 0.03 4.30 11.19
N PHE A 110 0.84 3.82 10.25
CA PHE A 110 2.23 4.25 10.07
C PHE A 110 2.39 5.50 9.19
N ALA A 111 1.29 6.21 8.91
CA ALA A 111 1.27 7.41 8.08
C ALA A 111 1.89 7.23 6.68
N VAL A 112 1.83 6.01 6.13
CA VAL A 112 2.26 5.73 4.75
C VAL A 112 1.22 6.31 3.79
N SER A 113 1.68 7.02 2.76
CA SER A 113 0.84 7.47 1.66
C SER A 113 0.61 6.33 0.68
N PHE A 114 -0.65 6.02 0.37
CA PHE A 114 -1.01 4.96 -0.57
C PHE A 114 -2.37 5.23 -1.24
N SER A 115 -2.63 4.51 -2.32
CA SER A 115 -3.94 4.44 -2.98
C SER A 115 -4.41 2.98 -3.00
N TYR A 116 -5.65 2.73 -2.58
CA TYR A 116 -6.20 1.38 -2.53
C TYR A 116 -7.23 1.18 -3.65
N PHE A 117 -6.88 0.34 -4.62
CA PHE A 117 -7.77 -0.09 -5.69
C PHE A 117 -8.30 -1.50 -5.43
N THR A 118 -9.58 -1.73 -5.67
CA THR A 118 -10.22 -3.04 -5.55
C THR A 118 -11.28 -3.25 -6.63
N VAL A 119 -11.60 -4.50 -6.95
CA VAL A 119 -12.76 -4.85 -7.80
C VAL A 119 -14.00 -5.17 -6.96
N THR A 120 -13.81 -5.50 -5.68
CA THR A 120 -14.88 -5.91 -4.75
C THR A 120 -14.78 -5.09 -3.47
N LEU A 121 -15.90 -4.51 -3.04
CA LEU A 121 -16.04 -3.97 -1.69
C LEU A 121 -16.50 -5.08 -0.76
N GLY A 122 -15.79 -5.27 0.35
CA GLY A 122 -16.04 -6.36 1.28
C GLY A 122 -15.31 -7.65 0.92
N ALA A 123 -15.57 -8.71 1.68
CA ALA A 123 -15.10 -10.04 1.36
C ALA A 123 -16.03 -10.68 0.31
N ASN A 124 -15.46 -11.35 -0.71
CA ASN A 124 -16.26 -12.00 -1.75
C ASN A 124 -16.87 -13.31 -1.21
N PRO A 125 -18.21 -13.45 -1.12
CA PRO A 125 -18.85 -14.67 -0.62
C PRO A 125 -18.55 -15.93 -1.46
N SER A 126 -18.14 -15.73 -2.72
CA SER A 126 -17.78 -16.81 -3.65
C SER A 126 -16.55 -17.59 -3.19
N PHE A 127 -15.73 -17.05 -2.28
CA PHE A 127 -14.59 -17.75 -1.69
C PHE A 127 -14.98 -18.88 -0.73
N SER A 128 -16.27 -19.09 -0.48
CA SER A 128 -16.76 -20.23 0.33
C SER A 128 -16.38 -21.60 -0.25
N VAL A 129 -16.09 -21.67 -1.55
CA VAL A 129 -15.62 -22.91 -2.22
C VAL A 129 -14.15 -23.19 -1.97
N GLU A 130 -13.38 -22.18 -1.57
CA GLU A 130 -11.95 -22.30 -1.30
C GLU A 130 -11.73 -22.78 0.13
N THR A 131 -11.02 -23.90 0.28
CA THR A 131 -10.78 -24.52 1.58
C THR A 131 -10.08 -23.59 2.58
N PHE A 132 -9.23 -22.70 2.07
CA PHE A 132 -8.52 -21.70 2.86
C PHE A 132 -9.46 -20.72 3.56
N TYR A 133 -10.53 -20.26 2.89
CA TYR A 133 -11.43 -19.24 3.44
C TYR A 133 -12.61 -19.86 4.19
N LYS A 134 -13.00 -21.09 3.87
CA LYS A 134 -14.27 -21.72 4.28
C LYS A 134 -14.63 -21.56 5.76
N GLU A 135 -13.66 -21.75 6.67
CA GLU A 135 -13.92 -21.71 8.10
C GLU A 135 -14.13 -20.28 8.65
N GLN A 136 -13.32 -19.32 8.20
CA GLN A 136 -13.35 -17.93 8.71
C GLN A 136 -14.27 -17.01 7.91
N LEU A 137 -14.65 -17.39 6.69
CA LEU A 137 -15.40 -16.54 5.78
C LEU A 137 -16.68 -15.94 6.38
N PRO A 138 -17.52 -16.66 7.17
CA PRO A 138 -18.70 -16.04 7.77
C PRO A 138 -18.37 -14.86 8.70
N ASN A 139 -17.30 -14.96 9.48
CA ASN A 139 -16.83 -13.88 10.34
C ASN A 139 -16.17 -12.77 9.53
N ASP A 140 -15.39 -13.14 8.51
CA ASP A 140 -14.71 -12.20 7.62
C ASP A 140 -15.68 -11.38 6.79
N LEU A 141 -16.80 -11.94 6.34
CA LEU A 141 -17.84 -11.20 5.63
C LEU A 141 -18.32 -9.99 6.44
N VAL A 142 -18.59 -10.18 7.73
CA VAL A 142 -19.04 -9.11 8.61
C VAL A 142 -17.91 -8.14 8.92
N ARG A 143 -16.74 -8.65 9.31
CA ARG A 143 -15.60 -7.82 9.73
C ARG A 143 -15.05 -6.99 8.58
N VAL A 144 -14.80 -7.61 7.44
CA VAL A 144 -14.21 -6.96 6.26
C VAL A 144 -15.18 -5.91 5.72
N ASP A 145 -16.48 -6.23 5.62
CA ASP A 145 -17.48 -5.23 5.19
C ASP A 145 -17.50 -4.01 6.12
N MET A 146 -17.47 -4.22 7.44
CA MET A 146 -17.39 -3.13 8.41
C MET A 146 -16.12 -2.28 8.24
N LEU A 147 -14.97 -2.89 7.91
CA LEU A 147 -13.73 -2.15 7.64
C LEU A 147 -13.86 -1.29 6.38
N PHE A 148 -14.45 -1.81 5.30
CA PHE A 148 -14.71 -1.01 4.10
C PHE A 148 -15.66 0.15 4.37
N GLN A 149 -16.71 -0.06 5.17
CA GLN A 149 -17.66 1.00 5.54
C GLN A 149 -16.97 2.13 6.33
N LYS A 150 -16.04 1.79 7.22
CA LYS A 150 -15.31 2.76 8.08
C LYS A 150 -14.06 3.35 7.42
N ALA A 151 -13.64 2.84 6.26
CA ALA A 151 -12.36 3.20 5.65
C ALA A 151 -12.26 4.71 5.33
N ARG A 152 -13.31 5.29 4.76
CA ARG A 152 -13.35 6.72 4.42
C ARG A 152 -13.21 7.61 5.65
N ASP A 153 -13.93 7.28 6.73
CA ASP A 153 -13.87 8.03 7.99
C ASP A 153 -12.49 7.90 8.66
N ALA A 154 -11.81 6.76 8.44
CA ALA A 154 -10.42 6.55 8.84
C ALA A 154 -9.39 7.23 7.90
N GLY A 155 -9.84 7.96 6.87
CA GLY A 155 -8.98 8.65 5.92
C GLY A 155 -8.25 7.71 4.95
N ILE A 156 -8.88 6.60 4.59
CA ILE A 156 -8.43 5.64 3.58
C ILE A 156 -9.33 5.78 2.35
N SER A 157 -8.75 6.22 1.22
CA SER A 157 -9.45 6.31 -0.06
C SER A 157 -9.40 4.96 -0.77
N ILE A 158 -10.58 4.46 -1.16
CA ILE A 158 -10.75 3.19 -1.88
C ILE A 158 -11.43 3.46 -3.21
N GLU A 159 -10.77 3.06 -4.29
CA GLU A 159 -11.25 3.18 -5.66
C GLU A 159 -11.65 1.81 -6.21
N ILE A 160 -12.81 1.75 -6.87
CA ILE A 160 -13.30 0.52 -7.47
C ILE A 160 -12.90 0.49 -8.95
N ASN A 161 -12.08 -0.48 -9.33
CA ASN A 161 -11.76 -0.74 -10.72
C ASN A 161 -12.90 -1.52 -11.36
N GLN A 162 -13.66 -0.88 -12.25
CA GLN A 162 -14.63 -1.56 -13.10
C GLN A 162 -13.83 -2.31 -14.19
N GLN A 163 -13.91 -3.64 -14.19
CA GLN A 163 -13.42 -4.48 -15.28
C GLN A 163 -14.46 -4.56 -16.40
#